data_AF-A0A0A9VS28-F1
#
_entry.id   AF-A0A0A9VS28-F1
#
_cell.length_a   1.000
_cell.length_b   1.000
_cell.length_c   1.000
_cell.angle_alpha   90.00
_cell.angle_beta   90.00
_cell.angle_gamma   90.00
#
_symmetry.space_group_name_H-M   'P 1'
#
loop_
_entity.id
_entity.type
_entity.pdbx_description
1 polymer ?
#
loop_
_entity_poly.entity_id
_entity_poly.type
_entity_poly.pdbx_seq_one_letter_code
_entity_poly.pdbx_strand_id
1 'polypeptide(L)'
;MHRLLHLSKPARLAGVQMRFLNIHEYQSKRIIKDNGGKVEFGIACSTIDEVEVACSKIKSEKKVVKSQILAGGRGKGTFVDGFKGGVHVCDNAAAAVDAAKHMLGNTLVTKQTGPHGQEVKTLYIT
;
A
#
# COMPACT_ATOMS: atom_id res chain seq x y z
N MET A 1 -26.28 -13.79 -61.12
CA MET A 1 -25.60 -13.03 -60.05
C MET A 1 -26.15 -13.44 -58.69
N HIS A 2 -25.62 -14.50 -58.06
CA HIS A 2 -25.99 -14.82 -56.67
C HIS A 2 -24.73 -15.14 -55.88
N ARG A 3 -24.28 -14.13 -55.11
CA ARG A 3 -23.13 -14.18 -54.22
C ARG A 3 -23.60 -14.81 -52.91
N LEU A 4 -23.18 -16.05 -52.64
CA LEU A 4 -23.41 -16.72 -51.35
C LEU A 4 -22.59 -16.00 -50.28
N LEU A 5 -23.27 -15.31 -49.35
CA LEU A 5 -22.66 -14.66 -48.20
C LEU A 5 -22.12 -15.72 -47.23
N HIS A 6 -20.79 -15.79 -47.11
CA HIS A 6 -20.14 -16.51 -46.03
C HIS A 6 -20.40 -15.74 -44.72
N LEU A 7 -21.29 -16.26 -43.87
CA LEU A 7 -21.41 -15.81 -42.49
C LEU A 7 -20.16 -16.26 -41.72
N SER A 8 -19.25 -15.31 -41.45
CA SER A 8 -18.16 -15.50 -40.50
C SER A 8 -18.74 -15.63 -39.08
N LYS A 9 -18.36 -16.69 -38.37
CA LYS A 9 -18.70 -16.87 -36.96
C LYS A 9 -18.10 -15.71 -36.15
N PRO A 10 -18.83 -15.14 -35.17
CA PRO A 10 -18.27 -14.10 -34.32
C PRO A 10 -17.09 -14.68 -33.54
N ALA A 11 -15.95 -13.99 -33.58
CA ALA A 11 -14.79 -14.33 -32.78
C ALA A 11 -15.20 -14.29 -31.30
N ARG A 12 -15.03 -15.39 -30.56
CA ARG A 12 -15.13 -15.36 -29.10
C ARG A 12 -13.99 -14.47 -28.61
N LEU A 13 -14.32 -13.29 -28.07
CA LEU A 13 -13.39 -12.52 -27.26
C LEU A 13 -12.95 -13.45 -26.12
N ALA A 14 -11.68 -13.84 -26.11
CA ALA A 14 -11.11 -14.64 -25.04
C ALA A 14 -11.34 -13.88 -23.72
N GLY A 15 -12.10 -14.47 -22.81
CA GLY A 15 -12.41 -13.84 -21.52
C GLY A 15 -11.10 -13.53 -20.79
N VAL A 16 -10.84 -12.24 -20.57
CA VAL A 16 -9.69 -11.80 -19.78
C VAL A 16 -9.86 -12.37 -18.38
N GLN A 17 -8.84 -13.08 -17.88
CA GLN A 17 -8.89 -13.64 -16.54
C GLN A 17 -8.99 -12.53 -15.50
N MET A 18 -10.07 -12.54 -14.73
CA MET A 18 -10.21 -11.69 -13.55
C MET A 18 -9.25 -12.16 -12.46
N ARG A 19 -8.41 -11.25 -11.96
CA ARG A 19 -7.46 -11.52 -10.88
C ARG A 19 -7.96 -10.88 -9.59
N PHE A 20 -8.30 -11.71 -8.61
CA PHE A 20 -8.77 -11.27 -7.28
C PHE A 20 -7.62 -11.27 -6.26
N LEU A 21 -6.47 -10.71 -6.64
CA LEU A 21 -5.30 -10.67 -5.76
C LEU A 21 -4.77 -9.24 -5.65
N ASN A 22 -4.81 -8.71 -4.43
CA ASN A 22 -4.07 -7.53 -4.03
C ASN A 22 -3.12 -7.92 -2.91
N ILE A 23 -1.87 -7.49 -2.99
CA ILE A 23 -0.86 -7.65 -1.94
C ILE A 23 -0.42 -6.27 -1.47
N HIS A 24 0.09 -6.20 -0.24
CA HIS A 24 0.56 -4.95 0.32
C HIS A 24 1.83 -4.44 -0.40
N GLU A 25 2.13 -3.15 -0.22
CA GLU A 25 3.32 -2.52 -0.82
C GLU A 25 4.60 -3.22 -0.38
N TYR A 26 4.73 -3.53 0.92
CA TYR A 26 5.93 -4.20 1.45
C TYR A 26 6.12 -5.61 0.86
N GLN A 27 5.03 -6.35 0.61
CA GLN A 27 5.06 -7.67 0.00
C GLN A 27 5.49 -7.57 -1.48
N SER A 28 4.91 -6.61 -2.20
CA SER A 28 5.28 -6.32 -3.59
C SER A 28 6.76 -5.96 -3.71
N LYS A 29 7.25 -5.06 -2.85
CA LYS A 29 8.66 -4.64 -2.82
C LYS A 29 9.59 -5.79 -2.49
N ARG A 30 9.21 -6.68 -1.57
CA ARG A 30 9.95 -7.91 -1.28
C ARG A 30 10.06 -8.81 -2.52
N ILE A 31 8.96 -9.09 -3.20
CA ILE A 31 8.97 -9.93 -4.43
C ILE A 31 9.88 -9.32 -5.49
N ILE A 32 9.79 -8.00 -5.72
CA ILE A 32 10.65 -7.32 -6.70
C ILE A 32 12.12 -7.45 -6.31
N LYS A 33 12.45 -7.22 -5.02
CA LYS A 33 13.82 -7.33 -4.50
C LYS A 33 14.39 -8.74 -4.64
N ASP A 34 13.60 -9.75 -4.26
CA ASP A 34 14.00 -11.16 -4.29
C ASP A 34 14.27 -11.65 -5.72
N ASN A 35 13.74 -10.94 -6.73
CA ASN A 35 13.98 -11.19 -8.16
C ASN A 35 14.99 -10.20 -8.79
N GLY A 36 15.83 -9.53 -7.99
CA GLY A 36 16.91 -8.68 -8.46
C GLY A 36 16.50 -7.25 -8.86
N GLY A 37 15.23 -6.89 -8.67
CA GLY A 37 14.75 -5.52 -8.90
C GLY A 37 15.20 -4.55 -7.82
N LYS A 38 15.46 -3.30 -8.20
CA LYS A 38 15.80 -2.23 -7.26
C LYS A 38 14.53 -1.70 -6.58
N VAL A 39 14.52 -1.71 -5.25
CA VAL A 39 13.45 -1.13 -4.44
C VAL A 39 14.04 -0.30 -3.30
N GLU A 40 13.28 0.68 -2.85
CA GLU A 40 13.55 1.40 -1.60
C GLU A 40 13.59 0.41 -0.43
N PHE A 41 14.68 0.46 0.36
CA PHE A 41 14.80 -0.32 1.58
C PHE A 41 13.73 0.10 2.56
N GLY A 42 13.02 -0.87 3.14
CA GLY A 42 12.08 -0.61 4.20
C GLY A 42 11.75 -1.87 4.97
N ILE A 43 11.08 -1.68 6.09
CA ILE A 43 10.76 -2.72 7.06
C ILE A 43 9.27 -2.62 7.39
N ALA A 44 8.58 -3.75 7.32
CA ALA A 44 7.19 -3.84 7.75
C ALA A 44 7.14 -4.04 9.28
N CYS A 45 6.30 -3.26 9.95
CA CYS A 45 6.20 -3.22 11.40
C CYS A 45 4.72 -3.36 11.81
N SER A 46 4.43 -4.21 12.78
CA SER A 46 3.09 -4.42 13.37
C SER A 46 3.03 -4.01 14.84
N THR A 47 4.14 -3.53 15.41
CA THR A 47 4.23 -2.95 16.75
C THR A 47 5.04 -1.65 16.73
N ILE A 48 4.92 -0.83 17.77
CA ILE A 48 5.72 0.41 17.90
C ILE A 48 7.20 0.08 18.12
N ASP A 49 7.53 -0.94 18.90
CA ASP A 49 8.91 -1.39 19.12
C ASP A 49 9.58 -1.79 17.80
N GLU A 50 8.84 -2.46 16.90
CA GLU A 50 9.35 -2.78 15.57
C GLU A 50 9.60 -1.52 14.71
N VAL A 51 8.82 -0.45 14.91
CA VAL A 51 9.03 0.84 14.23
C VAL A 51 10.30 1.51 14.74
N GLU A 52 10.55 1.51 16.05
CA GLU A 52 11.78 2.05 16.64
C GLU A 52 13.02 1.32 16.10
N VAL A 53 12.97 -0.02 16.11
CA VAL A 53 14.04 -0.86 15.54
C VAL A 53 14.20 -0.58 14.04
N ALA A 54 13.11 -0.44 13.29
CA ALA A 54 13.18 -0.13 11.86
C ALA A 54 13.84 1.23 11.58
N CYS A 55 13.50 2.26 12.36
CA CYS A 55 14.08 3.60 12.22
C CYS A 55 15.60 3.60 12.41
N SER A 56 16.13 2.76 13.31
CA SER A 56 17.58 2.62 13.52
C SER A 56 18.31 1.91 12.37
N LYS A 57 17.61 1.06 11.61
CA LYS A 57 18.17 0.32 10.47
C LYS A 57 18.15 1.13 9.17
N ILE A 58 17.22 2.08 9.05
CA ILE A 58 17.10 2.96 7.90
C ILE A 58 18.20 4.03 7.98
N LYS A 59 19.06 4.10 6.96
CA LYS A 59 20.20 5.03 6.94
C LYS A 59 19.82 6.46 6.53
N SER A 60 18.67 6.66 5.89
CA SER A 60 18.17 7.98 5.50
C SER A 60 17.89 8.83 6.75
N GLU A 61 18.23 10.12 6.72
CA GLU A 61 17.91 11.06 7.81
C GLU A 61 16.39 11.15 8.00
N LYS A 62 15.67 11.37 6.89
CA LYS A 62 14.21 11.35 6.86
C LYS A 62 13.70 9.92 6.84
N LYS A 63 12.61 9.67 7.56
CA LYS A 63 11.88 8.41 7.56
C LYS A 63 10.52 8.63 6.91
N VAL A 64 9.98 7.62 6.25
CA VAL A 64 8.61 7.66 5.74
C VAL A 64 7.79 6.55 6.37
N VAL A 65 6.70 6.92 7.05
CA VAL A 65 5.75 5.99 7.68
C VAL A 65 4.56 5.82 6.75
N LYS A 66 4.35 4.61 6.22
CA LYS A 66 3.33 4.31 5.20
C LYS A 66 2.33 3.26 5.72
N SER A 67 1.05 3.63 5.86
CA SER A 67 -0.03 2.68 6.20
C SER A 67 -0.11 1.56 5.16
N GLN A 68 -0.16 0.31 5.62
CA GLN A 68 -0.37 -0.85 4.76
C GLN A 68 -1.84 -1.26 4.79
N ILE A 69 -2.59 -0.77 3.81
CA ILE A 69 -3.98 -1.13 3.54
C ILE A 69 -4.12 -1.51 2.06
N LEU A 70 -5.12 -2.33 1.70
CA LEU A 70 -5.35 -2.76 0.31
C LEU A 70 -6.23 -1.74 -0.44
N ALA A 71 -5.88 -0.46 -0.28
CA ALA A 71 -6.52 0.66 -0.93
C ALA A 71 -5.49 1.77 -1.20
N GLY A 72 -5.65 2.46 -2.32
CA GLY A 72 -4.94 3.67 -2.68
C GLY A 72 -5.50 4.92 -1.99
N GLY A 73 -4.93 6.08 -2.33
CA GLY A 73 -5.33 7.37 -1.76
C GLY A 73 -4.85 7.62 -0.32
N ARG A 74 -3.98 6.75 0.22
CA ARG A 74 -3.47 6.78 1.60
C ARG A 74 -3.00 8.18 2.04
N GLY A 75 -2.13 8.84 1.27
CA GLY A 75 -1.58 10.14 1.65
C GLY A 75 -2.60 11.27 1.80
N LYS A 76 -3.80 11.15 1.18
CA LYS A 76 -4.91 12.10 1.33
C LYS A 76 -6.02 11.57 2.24
N GLY A 77 -5.83 10.40 2.84
CA GLY A 77 -6.79 9.81 3.76
C GLY A 77 -6.78 10.52 5.11
N THR A 78 -7.81 10.24 5.91
CA THR A 78 -7.95 10.77 7.27
C THR A 78 -8.31 9.59 8.17
N PHE A 79 -7.65 9.50 9.32
CA PHE A 79 -8.01 8.54 10.35
C PHE A 79 -9.30 8.95 11.05
N VAL A 80 -9.98 7.99 11.67
CA VAL A 80 -11.30 8.23 12.31
C VAL A 80 -11.24 9.21 13.48
N ASP A 81 -10.06 9.39 14.10
CA ASP A 81 -9.79 10.37 15.15
C ASP A 81 -9.43 11.77 14.62
N GLY A 82 -9.39 11.94 13.30
CA GLY A 82 -9.05 13.20 12.63
C GLY A 82 -7.57 13.36 12.25
N PHE A 83 -6.69 12.42 12.62
CA PHE A 83 -5.30 12.45 12.18
C PHE A 83 -5.21 12.36 10.64
N LYS A 84 -4.40 13.21 10.00
CA LYS A 84 -4.43 13.39 8.54
C LYS A 84 -3.26 12.72 7.85
N GLY A 85 -3.56 11.92 6.84
CA GLY A 85 -2.61 11.27 5.94
C GLY A 85 -2.22 9.87 6.42
N GLY A 86 -2.25 8.89 5.51
CA GLY A 86 -1.70 7.54 5.73
C GLY A 86 -0.25 7.39 5.27
N VAL A 87 0.42 8.50 4.93
CA VAL A 87 1.82 8.56 4.50
C VAL A 87 2.45 9.81 5.08
N HIS A 88 3.40 9.65 6.00
CA HIS A 88 4.09 10.74 6.67
C HIS A 88 5.58 10.72 6.34
N VAL A 89 6.12 11.85 5.89
CA VAL A 89 7.56 12.08 5.82
C VAL A 89 7.97 12.75 7.12
N CYS A 90 8.84 12.10 7.88
CA CYS A 90 9.28 12.50 9.21
C CYS A 90 10.77 12.87 9.15
N ASP A 91 11.14 13.99 9.77
CA ASP A 91 12.52 14.48 9.72
C ASP A 91 13.50 13.68 10.59
N ASN A 92 12.98 12.85 11.51
CA ASN A 92 13.79 12.00 12.40
C ASN A 92 12.99 10.79 12.90
N ALA A 93 13.67 9.91 13.64
CA ALA A 93 13.08 8.69 14.21
C ALA A 93 11.95 8.97 15.21
N ALA A 94 12.07 9.99 16.07
CA ALA A 94 11.04 10.33 17.05
C ALA A 94 9.72 10.73 16.36
N ALA A 95 9.79 11.62 15.36
CA ALA A 95 8.64 12.01 14.56
C ALA A 95 8.02 10.83 13.80
N ALA A 96 8.82 9.84 13.40
CA ALA A 96 8.30 8.61 12.78
C ALA A 96 7.55 7.72 13.77
N VAL A 97 8.08 7.56 14.98
CA VAL A 97 7.45 6.81 16.06
C VAL A 97 6.13 7.47 16.50
N ASP A 98 6.11 8.80 16.60
CA ASP A 98 4.89 9.53 16.97
C ASP A 98 3.81 9.42 15.89
N ALA A 99 4.17 9.55 14.62
CA ALA A 99 3.24 9.27 13.53
C ALA A 99 2.73 7.81 13.58
N ALA A 100 3.61 6.84 13.85
CA ALA A 100 3.23 5.43 13.94
C ALA A 100 2.21 5.16 15.06
N LYS A 101 2.32 5.84 16.23
CA LYS A 101 1.36 5.73 17.34
C LYS A 101 -0.05 6.20 16.96
N HIS A 102 -0.17 7.21 16.09
CA HIS A 102 -1.47 7.65 15.58
C HIS A 102 -2.04 6.70 14.53
N MET A 103 -1.17 6.03 13.76
CA MET A 103 -1.58 5.26 12.59
C MET A 103 -1.87 3.79 12.92
N LEU A 104 -1.02 3.12 13.70
CA LEU A 104 -1.09 1.68 13.94
C LEU A 104 -2.29 1.33 14.83
N GLY A 105 -3.10 0.35 14.42
CA GLY A 105 -4.35 -0.03 15.07
C GLY A 105 -5.51 0.94 14.84
N ASN A 106 -5.27 2.07 14.18
CA ASN A 106 -6.29 3.04 13.85
C ASN A 106 -6.91 2.74 12.47
N THR A 107 -8.09 3.31 12.18
CA THR A 107 -8.81 3.12 10.92
C THR A 107 -8.57 4.29 9.98
N LEU A 108 -7.96 4.02 8.83
CA LEU A 108 -7.70 5.01 7.79
C LEU A 108 -8.84 5.04 6.77
N VAL A 109 -9.47 6.19 6.61
CA VAL A 109 -10.48 6.44 5.58
C VAL A 109 -9.83 7.09 4.36
N THR A 110 -9.99 6.48 3.19
CA THR A 110 -9.60 7.05 1.90
C THR A 110 -10.81 7.09 0.96
N LYS A 111 -10.68 7.77 -0.19
CA LYS A 111 -11.70 7.72 -1.25
C LYS A 111 -12.04 6.29 -1.72
N GLN A 112 -11.10 5.35 -1.60
CA GLN A 112 -11.25 3.99 -2.12
C GLN A 112 -11.75 2.99 -1.07
N THR A 113 -11.51 3.23 0.22
CA THR A 113 -12.07 2.39 1.30
C THR A 113 -13.55 2.69 1.56
N GLY A 114 -14.04 3.86 1.13
CA GLY A 114 -15.34 4.36 1.56
C GLY A 114 -15.35 4.76 3.04
N PRO A 115 -16.53 5.11 3.58
CA PRO A 115 -16.67 5.67 4.92
C PRO A 115 -16.26 4.72 6.05
N HIS A 116 -16.27 3.41 5.81
CA HIS A 116 -15.86 2.41 6.79
C HIS A 116 -14.34 2.37 7.00
N GLY A 117 -13.55 2.89 6.07
CA GLY A 117 -12.09 2.87 6.16
C GLY A 117 -11.49 1.46 6.12
N GLN A 118 -10.20 1.37 6.45
CA GLN A 118 -9.53 0.10 6.71
C GLN A 118 -8.57 0.28 7.90
N GLU A 119 -8.63 -0.66 8.85
CA GLU A 119 -7.71 -0.70 9.99
C GLU A 119 -6.27 -0.92 9.51
N VAL A 120 -5.35 -0.10 10.02
CA VAL A 120 -3.94 -0.18 9.72
C VAL A 120 -3.26 -1.11 10.71
N LYS A 121 -3.10 -2.38 10.34
CA LYS A 121 -2.43 -3.40 11.18
C LYS A 121 -0.92 -3.47 10.99
N THR A 122 -0.43 -2.86 9.91
CA THR A 122 0.99 -2.88 9.55
C THR A 122 1.37 -1.51 8.97
N LEU A 123 2.55 -1.05 9.35
CA LEU A 123 3.22 0.10 8.77
C LEU A 123 4.42 -0.38 7.96
N TYR A 124 4.77 0.36 6.91
CA TYR A 124 6.02 0.16 6.19
C TYR A 124 6.88 1.40 6.38
N ILE A 125 8.03 1.23 7.03
CA ILE A 125 8.98 2.29 7.35
C ILE A 125 10.10 2.23 6.33
N THR A 126 10.39 3.35 5.68
CA THR A 126 11.45 3.48 4.66
C THR A 126 12.33 4.69 4.92
#